data_AF-A0A3R6RFZ9-F1
#
_entry.id   AF-A0A3R6RFZ9-F1
#
_cell.length_a   1.000
_cell.length_b   1.000
_cell.length_c   1.000
_cell.angle_alpha   90.00
_cell.angle_beta   90.00
_cell.angle_gamma   90.00
#
_symmetry.space_group_name_H-M   'P 1'
#
loop_
_entity.id
_entity.type
_entity.pdbx_description
1 polymer ?
#
loop_
_entity_poly.entity_id
_entity_poly.type
_entity_poly.pdbx_seq_one_letter_code
_entity_poly.pdbx_strand_id
1 'polypeptide(L)'
;MSMGKRYDLTERERYAIEAYRNDKKSIKEISVLLGRHYQTIYREIKRGTIEMMDSELRRYKKYCADTGQAIADRNKAEKGREPKVGNDLEFIRFVETLILERKYSPEAVLLHIKKHGLKFKTEVCLNTLYNYVDKGMFLNITNKNLPVRSKRKKRNMRKISKISLNNVKGRSIEERAKEIMSRNDYGHWEMDTVVGCQGGNKDCLLVLTERKTRFEYIFKIPDKSQLSVVRVLDNLEHAYGYENFRTTFKTITMDNGTEFLDQIGVERSSLVPGVQRTVAYYCHPYCSFERGSNENLNKMVRRHIPKGADIANYSEEDLEYIQDWMNDYPRPMFGGLSSREMREQELA
;
A
#
# COMPACT_ATOMS: atom_id res chain seq x y z
N MET A 1 14.88 -46.33 -8.48
CA MET A 1 15.40 -44.94 -8.64
C MET A 1 14.22 -44.01 -8.81
N SER A 2 14.03 -43.09 -7.87
CA SER A 2 12.95 -42.10 -7.86
C SER A 2 13.10 -41.14 -9.05
N MET A 3 12.25 -41.27 -10.08
CA MET A 3 12.20 -40.30 -11.18
C MET A 3 11.57 -39.00 -10.67
N GLY A 4 12.40 -37.96 -10.53
CA GLY A 4 11.98 -36.65 -10.04
C GLY A 4 10.88 -36.03 -10.91
N LYS A 5 9.79 -35.61 -10.26
CA LYS A 5 8.66 -34.86 -10.83
C LYS A 5 9.06 -33.45 -11.29
N ARG A 6 9.83 -33.33 -12.37
CA ARG A 6 9.95 -32.08 -13.15
C ARG A 6 9.54 -32.36 -14.59
N TYR A 7 8.38 -31.85 -15.00
CA TYR A 7 7.84 -32.08 -16.35
C TYR A 7 8.61 -31.33 -17.45
N ASP A 8 9.28 -30.22 -17.11
CA ASP A 8 10.04 -29.41 -18.05
C ASP A 8 11.55 -29.69 -17.97
N LEU A 9 12.18 -29.77 -19.15
CA LEU A 9 13.64 -29.82 -19.31
C LEU A 9 14.23 -28.43 -19.07
N THR A 10 15.36 -28.40 -18.38
CA THR A 10 16.21 -27.21 -18.22
C THR A 10 17.02 -26.95 -19.49
N GLU A 11 17.47 -25.71 -19.66
CA GLU A 11 18.35 -25.31 -20.76
C GLU A 11 19.62 -26.18 -20.83
N ARG A 12 20.26 -26.45 -19.67
CA ARG A 12 21.43 -27.34 -19.59
C ARG A 12 21.13 -28.76 -20.06
N GLU A 13 19.95 -29.29 -19.73
CA GLU A 13 19.53 -30.61 -20.20
C GLU A 13 19.33 -30.63 -21.71
N ARG A 14 18.86 -29.53 -22.33
CA ARG A 14 18.73 -29.42 -23.80
C ARG A 14 20.09 -29.44 -24.50
N TYR A 15 21.06 -28.69 -24.00
CA TYR A 15 22.43 -28.74 -24.52
C TYR A 15 23.07 -30.13 -24.35
N ALA A 16 22.80 -30.81 -23.23
CA ALA A 16 23.25 -32.19 -23.04
C ALA A 16 22.60 -33.15 -24.05
N ILE A 17 21.31 -32.99 -24.36
CA ILE A 17 20.64 -33.78 -25.42
C ILE A 17 21.32 -33.54 -26.77
N GLU A 18 21.66 -32.29 -27.11
CA GLU A 18 22.36 -31.98 -28.37
C GLU A 18 23.74 -32.65 -28.43
N ALA A 19 24.54 -32.55 -27.37
CA ALA A 19 25.84 -33.23 -27.28
C ALA A 19 25.70 -34.75 -27.47
N TYR A 20 24.76 -35.39 -26.76
CA TYR A 20 24.54 -36.83 -26.90
C TYR A 20 24.01 -37.26 -28.28
N ARG A 21 23.27 -36.38 -28.98
CA ARG A 21 22.84 -36.64 -30.35
C ARG A 21 23.99 -36.52 -31.35
N ASN A 22 24.94 -35.60 -31.11
CA ASN A 22 26.17 -35.52 -31.90
C ASN A 22 27.04 -36.77 -31.69
N ASP A 23 27.07 -37.33 -30.48
CA ASP A 23 27.70 -38.61 -30.15
C ASP A 23 26.91 -39.85 -30.65
N LYS A 24 25.87 -39.65 -31.46
CA LYS A 24 25.02 -40.70 -32.05
C LYS A 24 24.30 -41.60 -31.02
N LYS A 25 24.11 -41.15 -29.78
CA LYS A 25 23.33 -41.90 -28.78
C LYS A 25 21.86 -42.00 -29.15
N SER A 26 21.26 -43.13 -28.81
CA SER A 26 19.83 -43.39 -28.96
C SER A 26 19.01 -42.61 -27.92
N ILE A 27 17.74 -42.38 -28.23
CA ILE A 27 16.81 -41.68 -27.32
C ILE A 27 16.66 -42.44 -25.99
N LYS A 28 16.73 -43.77 -26.02
CA LYS A 28 16.65 -44.63 -24.83
C LYS A 28 17.87 -44.45 -23.92
N GLU A 29 19.07 -44.33 -24.49
CA GLU A 29 20.29 -44.06 -23.73
C GLU A 29 20.25 -42.65 -23.12
N ILE A 30 19.85 -41.65 -23.90
CA ILE A 30 19.70 -40.27 -23.42
C ILE A 30 18.70 -40.18 -22.27
N SER A 31 17.59 -40.92 -22.36
CA SER A 31 16.59 -41.04 -21.29
C SER A 31 17.20 -41.57 -19.98
N VAL A 32 18.05 -42.60 -20.06
CA VAL A 32 18.75 -43.16 -18.88
C VAL A 32 19.80 -42.18 -18.34
N LEU A 33 20.62 -41.60 -19.21
CA LEU A 33 21.70 -40.68 -18.83
C LEU A 33 21.19 -39.41 -18.12
N LEU A 34 20.06 -38.87 -18.58
CA LEU A 34 19.45 -37.67 -17.98
C LEU A 34 18.44 -37.99 -16.88
N GLY A 35 18.13 -39.28 -16.64
CA GLY A 35 17.10 -39.68 -15.69
C GLY A 35 15.69 -39.16 -16.04
N ARG A 36 15.40 -39.00 -17.34
CA ARG A 36 14.14 -38.44 -17.85
C ARG A 36 13.34 -39.49 -18.62
N HIS A 37 12.02 -39.39 -18.59
CA HIS A 37 11.16 -40.31 -19.33
C HIS A 37 11.42 -40.24 -20.83
N TYR A 38 11.43 -41.40 -21.49
CA TYR A 38 11.67 -41.54 -22.94
C TYR A 38 10.83 -40.56 -23.77
N GLN A 39 9.53 -40.46 -23.47
CA GLN A 39 8.61 -39.60 -24.20
C GLN A 39 8.94 -38.11 -24.08
N THR A 40 9.54 -37.67 -22.97
CA THR A 40 9.95 -36.28 -22.77
C THR A 40 11.11 -35.94 -23.70
N ILE A 41 12.12 -36.80 -23.76
CA ILE A 41 13.28 -36.63 -24.65
C ILE A 41 12.84 -36.71 -26.11
N TYR A 42 11.98 -37.68 -26.45
CA TYR A 42 11.45 -37.81 -27.81
C TYR A 42 10.69 -36.55 -28.27
N ARG A 43 9.79 -36.02 -27.42
CA ARG A 43 9.02 -34.80 -27.72
C ARG A 43 9.93 -33.57 -27.83
N GLU A 44 10.94 -33.46 -26.98
CA GLU A 44 11.91 -32.37 -27.05
C GLU A 44 12.74 -32.42 -28.33
N ILE A 45 13.28 -33.58 -28.69
CA ILE A 45 14.04 -33.76 -29.93
C ILE A 45 13.16 -33.41 -31.13
N LYS A 46 11.93 -33.95 -31.17
CA LYS A 46 10.98 -33.63 -32.25
C LYS A 46 10.70 -32.13 -32.34
N ARG A 47 10.60 -31.43 -31.20
CA ARG A 47 10.32 -30.00 -31.13
C ARG A 47 11.50 -29.15 -31.62
N GLY A 48 12.73 -29.49 -31.23
CA GLY A 48 13.94 -28.71 -31.58
C GLY A 48 14.69 -29.20 -32.83
N THR A 49 14.14 -30.15 -33.58
CA THR A 49 14.77 -30.62 -34.84
C THR A 49 14.47 -29.64 -35.96
N ILE A 50 15.53 -29.16 -36.60
CA ILE A 50 15.50 -28.27 -37.76
C ILE A 50 16.08 -28.97 -38.98
N GLU A 51 15.67 -28.53 -40.18
CA GLU A 51 16.35 -28.88 -41.42
C GLU A 51 17.51 -27.92 -41.65
N MET A 52 18.70 -28.48 -41.82
CA MET A 52 19.93 -27.77 -42.15
C MET A 52 20.41 -28.22 -43.53
N MET A 53 21.33 -27.44 -44.11
CA MET A 53 21.95 -27.73 -45.39
C MET A 53 23.46 -27.88 -45.17
N ASP A 54 24.07 -28.92 -45.74
CA ASP A 54 25.51 -29.11 -45.68
C ASP A 54 26.25 -28.28 -46.75
N SER A 55 27.58 -28.34 -46.75
CA SER A 55 28.43 -27.68 -47.74
C SER A 55 28.23 -28.16 -49.18
N GLU A 56 27.60 -29.32 -49.36
CA GLU A 56 27.24 -29.91 -50.66
C GLU A 56 25.77 -29.67 -51.03
N LEU A 57 25.10 -28.74 -50.34
CA LEU A 57 23.69 -28.37 -50.53
C LEU A 57 22.69 -29.50 -50.25
N ARG A 58 23.09 -30.56 -49.54
CA ARG A 58 22.18 -31.64 -49.14
C ARG A 58 21.46 -31.27 -47.84
N ARG A 59 20.16 -31.54 -47.80
CA ARG A 59 19.32 -31.29 -46.63
C ARG A 59 19.46 -32.42 -45.62
N TYR A 60 19.68 -32.09 -44.36
CA TYR A 60 19.70 -33.05 -43.25
C TYR A 60 18.98 -32.51 -42.02
N LYS A 61 18.46 -33.39 -41.18
CA LYS A 61 17.76 -33.03 -39.94
C LYS A 61 18.69 -33.09 -38.75
N LYS A 62 18.77 -32.01 -37.98
CA LYS A 62 19.58 -31.94 -36.75
C LYS A 62 18.77 -31.33 -35.62
N TYR A 63 18.91 -31.90 -34.42
CA TYR A 63 18.40 -31.28 -33.21
C TYR A 63 19.31 -30.14 -32.78
N CYS A 64 18.73 -28.97 -32.50
CA CYS A 64 19.43 -27.79 -32.01
C CYS A 64 18.82 -27.38 -30.66
N ALA A 65 19.65 -27.34 -29.60
CA ALA A 65 19.19 -26.99 -28.26
C ALA A 65 18.62 -25.57 -28.21
N ASP A 66 19.25 -24.61 -28.89
CA ASP A 66 18.80 -23.21 -28.95
C ASP A 66 17.39 -23.09 -29.55
N THR A 67 17.11 -23.86 -30.60
CA THR A 67 15.78 -23.90 -31.20
C THR A 67 14.76 -24.54 -30.26
N GLY A 68 15.13 -25.64 -29.61
CA GLY A 68 14.29 -26.27 -28.58
C GLY A 68 13.96 -25.33 -27.42
N GLN A 69 14.96 -24.57 -26.97
CA GLN A 69 14.81 -23.56 -25.92
C GLN A 69 13.91 -22.40 -26.38
N ALA A 70 14.15 -21.83 -27.57
CA ALA A 70 13.33 -20.75 -28.13
C ALA A 70 11.85 -21.15 -28.29
N ILE A 71 11.57 -22.37 -28.75
CA ILE A 71 10.19 -22.88 -28.86
C ILE A 71 9.58 -23.11 -27.47
N ALA A 72 10.36 -23.60 -26.50
CA ALA A 72 9.90 -23.76 -25.13
C ALA A 72 9.54 -22.40 -24.50
N ASP A 73 10.37 -21.38 -24.73
CA ASP A 73 10.13 -20.01 -24.24
C ASP A 73 8.94 -19.35 -24.93
N ARG A 74 8.78 -19.52 -26.25
CA ARG A 74 7.60 -19.05 -26.98
C ARG A 74 6.32 -19.69 -26.45
N ASN A 75 6.28 -21.01 -26.34
CA ASN A 75 5.13 -21.72 -25.76
C ASN A 75 4.87 -21.28 -24.32
N LYS A 76 5.90 -20.94 -23.55
CA LYS A 76 5.75 -20.44 -22.18
C LYS A 76 5.21 -19.01 -22.14
N ALA A 77 5.57 -18.18 -23.12
CA ALA A 77 5.01 -16.83 -23.28
C ALA A 77 3.56 -16.86 -23.76
N GLU A 78 3.20 -17.80 -24.63
CA GLU A 78 1.83 -18.04 -25.13
C GLU A 78 0.96 -18.79 -24.11
N LYS A 79 1.57 -19.48 -23.14
CA LYS A 79 0.86 -20.09 -22.02
C LYS A 79 0.25 -19.00 -21.13
N GLY A 80 -1.06 -18.81 -21.26
CA GLY A 80 -1.82 -17.95 -20.37
C GLY A 80 -3.29 -17.93 -20.77
N ARG A 81 -4.16 -17.60 -19.83
CA ARG A 81 -5.52 -17.17 -20.19
C ARG A 81 -5.40 -15.80 -20.85
N GLU A 82 -6.15 -15.58 -21.92
CA GLU A 82 -6.28 -14.25 -22.50
C GLU A 82 -6.72 -13.25 -21.42
N PRO A 83 -6.13 -12.05 -21.38
CA PRO A 83 -6.50 -11.08 -20.36
C PRO A 83 -7.96 -10.66 -20.52
N LYS A 84 -8.74 -10.78 -19.43
CA LYS A 84 -10.17 -10.43 -19.44
C LYS A 84 -10.45 -8.98 -19.86
N VAL A 85 -9.49 -8.08 -19.63
CA VAL A 85 -9.63 -6.64 -19.81
C VAL A 85 -9.59 -6.20 -21.28
N GLY A 86 -9.07 -7.03 -22.20
CA GLY A 86 -8.90 -6.64 -23.61
C GLY A 86 -10.18 -6.20 -24.34
N ASN A 87 -11.36 -6.59 -23.85
CA ASN A 87 -12.66 -6.32 -24.49
C ASN A 87 -13.57 -5.36 -23.70
N ASP A 88 -13.09 -4.73 -22.62
CA ASP A 88 -13.91 -3.88 -21.74
C ASP A 88 -13.30 -2.48 -21.54
N LEU A 89 -13.47 -1.64 -22.57
CA LEU A 89 -12.99 -0.26 -22.57
C LEU A 89 -13.65 0.59 -21.47
N GLU A 90 -14.88 0.28 -21.08
CA GLU A 90 -15.60 0.99 -20.04
C GLU A 90 -14.95 0.75 -18.67
N PHE A 91 -14.66 -0.51 -18.35
CA PHE A 91 -13.91 -0.86 -17.15
C PHE A 91 -12.52 -0.21 -17.12
N ILE A 92 -11.79 -0.22 -18.25
CA ILE A 92 -10.47 0.40 -18.36
C ILE A 92 -10.54 1.88 -18.03
N ARG A 93 -11.42 2.62 -18.72
CA ARG A 93 -11.58 4.07 -18.52
C ARG A 93 -11.99 4.39 -17.08
N PHE A 94 -12.89 3.61 -16.51
CA PHE A 94 -13.35 3.80 -15.13
C PHE A 94 -12.21 3.64 -14.11
N VAL A 95 -11.40 2.58 -14.26
CA VAL A 95 -10.22 2.36 -13.42
C VAL A 95 -9.20 3.49 -13.60
N GLU A 96 -8.95 3.92 -14.84
CA GLU A 96 -8.05 5.04 -15.16
C GLU A 96 -8.49 6.34 -14.48
N THR A 97 -9.75 6.72 -14.63
CA THR A 97 -10.32 7.92 -14.00
C THR A 97 -10.18 7.89 -12.48
N LEU A 98 -10.55 6.78 -11.81
CA LEU A 98 -10.47 6.72 -10.35
C LEU A 98 -9.04 6.73 -9.81
N ILE A 99 -8.08 6.13 -10.52
CA ILE A 99 -6.68 6.11 -10.08
C ILE A 99 -5.99 7.45 -10.37
N LEU A 100 -6.23 8.06 -11.53
CA LEU A 100 -5.55 9.29 -11.95
C LEU A 100 -6.17 10.54 -11.33
N GLU A 101 -7.49 10.68 -11.43
CA GLU A 101 -8.19 11.89 -10.97
C GLU A 101 -8.52 11.79 -9.49
N ARG A 102 -9.05 10.66 -9.04
CA ARG A 102 -9.43 10.46 -7.63
C ARG A 102 -8.35 9.84 -6.76
N LYS A 103 -7.16 9.51 -7.30
CA LYS A 103 -6.02 8.97 -6.53
C LYS A 103 -6.33 7.70 -5.73
N TYR A 104 -7.29 6.89 -6.19
CA TYR A 104 -7.66 5.64 -5.53
C TYR A 104 -6.58 4.57 -5.72
N SER A 105 -6.44 3.68 -4.73
CA SER A 105 -5.69 2.43 -4.93
C SER A 105 -6.53 1.44 -5.74
N PRO A 106 -5.91 0.48 -6.46
CA PRO A 106 -6.63 -0.58 -7.17
C PRO A 106 -7.64 -1.33 -6.29
N GLU A 107 -7.33 -1.53 -5.01
CA GLU A 107 -8.24 -2.15 -4.06
C GLU A 107 -9.47 -1.29 -3.77
N ALA A 108 -9.27 0.00 -3.49
CA ALA A 108 -10.34 0.97 -3.29
C ALA A 108 -11.25 1.10 -4.53
N VAL A 109 -10.70 0.98 -5.74
CA VAL A 109 -11.51 0.96 -6.98
C VAL A 109 -12.45 -0.25 -6.98
N LEU A 110 -11.95 -1.45 -6.71
CA LEU A 110 -12.80 -2.65 -6.66
C LEU A 110 -13.86 -2.59 -5.56
N LEU A 111 -13.52 -2.03 -4.40
CA LEU A 111 -14.49 -1.79 -3.32
C LEU A 111 -15.55 -0.77 -3.73
N HIS A 112 -15.16 0.31 -4.41
CA HIS A 112 -16.08 1.31 -4.92
C HIS A 112 -17.06 0.73 -5.93
N ILE A 113 -16.58 -0.12 -6.86
CA ILE A 113 -17.41 -0.86 -7.83
C ILE A 113 -18.42 -1.74 -7.10
N LYS A 114 -17.95 -2.54 -6.13
CA LYS A 114 -18.80 -3.44 -5.34
C LYS A 114 -19.87 -2.68 -4.56
N LYS A 115 -19.49 -1.57 -3.92
CA LYS A 115 -20.38 -0.75 -3.10
C LYS A 115 -21.52 -0.13 -3.92
N HIS A 116 -21.21 0.38 -5.11
CA HIS A 116 -22.20 1.02 -5.99
C HIS A 116 -22.91 0.04 -6.92
N GLY A 117 -22.64 -1.27 -6.79
CA GLY A 117 -23.26 -2.30 -7.63
C GLY A 117 -22.97 -2.14 -9.13
N LEU A 118 -21.85 -1.50 -9.49
CA LEU A 118 -21.49 -1.24 -10.88
C LEU A 118 -21.16 -2.56 -11.57
N LYS A 119 -21.80 -2.81 -12.71
CA LYS A 119 -21.59 -4.03 -13.50
C LYS A 119 -20.79 -3.71 -14.75
N PHE A 120 -19.65 -4.36 -14.87
CA PHE A 120 -18.80 -4.32 -16.06
C PHE A 120 -18.84 -5.69 -16.74
N LYS A 121 -18.43 -5.75 -18.01
CA LYS A 121 -18.30 -7.04 -18.73
C LYS A 121 -17.18 -7.89 -18.11
N THR A 122 -16.22 -7.24 -17.46
CA THR A 122 -15.04 -7.85 -16.88
C THR A 122 -15.08 -7.81 -15.35
N GLU A 123 -15.02 -9.00 -14.75
CA GLU A 123 -14.79 -9.16 -13.30
C GLU A 123 -13.34 -9.60 -13.02
N VAL A 124 -12.64 -8.79 -12.21
CA VAL A 124 -11.25 -9.02 -11.81
C VAL A 124 -11.08 -9.00 -10.31
N CYS A 125 -10.24 -9.88 -9.78
CA CYS A 125 -9.77 -9.79 -8.40
C CYS A 125 -8.59 -8.81 -8.29
N LEU A 126 -8.28 -8.39 -7.06
CA LEU A 126 -7.22 -7.42 -6.77
C LEU A 126 -5.87 -7.76 -7.41
N ASN A 127 -5.41 -9.01 -7.27
CA ASN A 127 -4.14 -9.45 -7.84
C ASN A 127 -4.12 -9.35 -9.37
N THR A 128 -5.27 -9.62 -10.00
CA THR A 128 -5.40 -9.53 -11.45
C THR A 128 -5.31 -8.07 -11.90
N LEU A 129 -5.93 -7.15 -11.18
CA LEU A 129 -5.87 -5.72 -11.48
C LEU A 129 -4.44 -5.17 -11.37
N TYR A 130 -3.71 -5.53 -10.31
CA TYR A 130 -2.28 -5.18 -10.19
C TYR A 130 -1.44 -5.78 -11.32
N ASN A 131 -1.65 -7.06 -11.65
CA ASN A 131 -0.94 -7.72 -12.75
C ASN A 131 -1.20 -7.04 -14.10
N TYR A 132 -2.39 -6.50 -14.33
CA TYR A 132 -2.71 -5.77 -15.55
C TYR A 132 -2.01 -4.42 -15.62
N VAL A 133 -1.92 -3.69 -14.51
CA VAL A 133 -1.09 -2.48 -14.44
C VAL A 133 0.39 -2.81 -14.68
N ASP A 134 0.88 -3.93 -14.14
CA ASP A 134 2.26 -4.37 -14.35
C ASP A 134 2.61 -4.75 -15.77
N LYS A 135 1.67 -5.40 -16.46
CA LYS A 135 1.83 -5.78 -17.86
C LYS A 135 1.62 -4.60 -18.81
N GLY A 136 1.32 -3.40 -18.29
CA GLY A 136 1.06 -2.21 -19.11
C GLY A 136 -0.22 -2.32 -19.93
N MET A 137 -1.23 -3.02 -19.41
CA MET A 137 -2.51 -3.16 -20.12
C MET A 137 -3.42 -1.93 -20.01
N PHE A 138 -3.09 -1.00 -19.12
CA PHE A 138 -3.72 0.31 -19.04
C PHE A 138 -2.82 1.30 -19.78
N LEU A 139 -3.40 2.11 -20.66
CA LEU A 139 -2.66 3.05 -21.49
C LEU A 139 -2.18 4.25 -20.65
N ASN A 140 -3.03 4.71 -19.73
CA ASN A 140 -2.80 5.95 -19.00
C ASN A 140 -2.29 5.74 -17.57
N ILE A 141 -2.42 4.52 -17.01
CA ILE A 141 -1.90 4.19 -15.69
C ILE A 141 -0.60 3.42 -15.81
N THR A 142 0.39 3.88 -15.06
CA THR A 142 1.57 3.10 -14.75
C THR A 142 1.71 2.90 -13.25
N ASN A 143 2.70 2.09 -12.90
CA ASN A 143 3.08 1.87 -11.51
C ASN A 143 3.50 3.13 -10.73
N LYS A 144 3.83 4.23 -11.41
CA LYS A 144 4.13 5.51 -10.77
C LYS A 144 2.88 6.20 -10.19
N ASN A 145 1.71 5.88 -10.74
CA ASN A 145 0.43 6.44 -10.31
C ASN A 145 -0.15 5.69 -9.11
N LEU A 146 0.42 4.52 -8.76
CA LEU A 146 -0.08 3.70 -7.66
C LEU A 146 0.50 4.15 -6.30
N PRO A 147 -0.31 4.18 -5.22
CA PRO A 147 0.11 4.68 -3.91
C PRO A 147 1.29 3.94 -3.24
N VAL A 148 1.44 2.65 -3.53
CA VAL A 148 2.43 1.80 -2.86
C VAL A 148 3.25 1.10 -3.92
N ARG A 149 4.39 1.69 -4.30
CA ARG A 149 5.35 0.99 -5.17
C ARG A 149 6.81 1.40 -5.07
N SER A 150 7.21 2.03 -3.98
CA SER A 150 8.63 2.08 -3.67
C SER A 150 9.05 0.71 -3.12
N LYS A 151 9.95 0.01 -3.81
CA LYS A 151 10.73 -1.08 -3.20
C LYS A 151 11.23 -0.54 -1.87
N ARG A 152 10.70 -1.02 -0.74
CA ARG A 152 11.18 -0.64 0.59
C ARG A 152 12.68 -0.90 0.58
N LYS A 153 13.50 0.14 0.41
CA LYS A 153 14.91 0.05 0.78
C LYS A 153 14.86 -0.36 2.24
N LYS A 154 15.38 -1.56 2.56
CA LYS A 154 15.57 -1.96 3.95
C LYS A 154 16.32 -0.80 4.60
N ARG A 155 15.64 -0.05 5.46
CA ARG A 155 16.32 0.97 6.26
C ARG A 155 17.25 0.16 7.14
N ASN A 156 18.55 0.30 6.92
CA ASN A 156 19.52 -0.11 7.92
C ASN A 156 19.10 0.61 9.20
N MET A 157 18.81 -0.14 10.27
CA MET A 157 18.61 0.44 11.59
C MET A 157 19.90 1.18 11.93
N ARG A 158 19.93 2.50 11.72
CA ARG A 158 20.96 3.32 12.32
C ARG A 158 20.75 3.18 13.81
N LYS A 159 21.80 2.80 14.56
CA LYS A 159 21.82 2.96 16.00
C LYS A 159 21.60 4.44 16.26
N ILE A 160 20.44 4.81 16.78
CA ILE A 160 20.13 6.19 17.13
C ILE A 160 20.89 6.47 18.42
N SER A 161 22.03 7.13 18.31
CA SER A 161 22.69 7.80 19.42
C SER A 161 22.02 9.15 19.64
N LYS A 162 21.01 9.14 20.51
CA LYS A 162 20.58 10.21 21.45
C LYS A 162 19.19 9.84 21.92
N ILE A 163 19.10 9.40 23.16
CA ILE A 163 17.84 9.22 23.89
C ILE A 163 17.15 10.58 23.85
N SER A 164 15.99 10.70 23.20
CA SER A 164 15.13 11.86 23.43
C SER A 164 14.50 11.68 24.81
N LEU A 165 15.29 11.94 25.84
CA LEU A 165 14.77 12.29 27.16
C LEU A 165 14.02 13.59 26.94
N ASN A 166 12.69 13.58 26.80
CA ASN A 166 11.86 14.78 26.92
C ASN A 166 10.37 14.41 26.90
N ASN A 167 9.91 13.68 27.92
CA ASN A 167 8.68 14.00 28.63
C ASN A 167 8.66 13.18 29.94
N VAL A 168 9.13 13.76 31.05
CA VAL A 168 9.24 13.04 32.35
C VAL A 168 7.93 13.13 33.15
N LYS A 169 7.04 14.04 32.78
CA LYS A 169 5.81 14.38 33.54
C LYS A 169 4.51 13.99 32.83
N GLY A 170 4.60 13.59 31.56
CA GLY A 170 3.42 13.25 30.77
C GLY A 170 2.79 11.91 31.19
N ARG A 171 1.46 11.83 31.18
CA ARG A 171 0.74 10.57 31.47
C ARG A 171 1.13 9.48 30.46
N SER A 172 1.60 8.34 30.95
CA SER A 172 2.08 7.25 30.08
C SER A 172 0.93 6.52 29.40
N ILE A 173 1.15 6.01 28.18
CA ILE A 173 0.20 5.15 27.47
C ILE A 173 -0.17 3.87 28.25
N GLU A 174 0.67 3.44 29.19
CA GLU A 174 0.43 2.27 30.06
C GLU A 174 -0.69 2.51 31.08
N GLU A 175 -0.92 3.77 31.46
CA GLU A 175 -2.00 4.15 32.39
C GLU A 175 -3.38 4.12 31.71
N ARG A 176 -3.40 3.99 30.38
CA ARG A 176 -4.63 3.92 29.60
C ARG A 176 -5.32 2.58 29.81
N ALA A 177 -6.64 2.60 30.01
CA ALA A 177 -7.45 1.39 30.13
C ALA A 177 -7.22 0.42 28.95
N LYS A 178 -7.01 -0.86 29.25
CA LYS A 178 -6.68 -1.90 28.26
C LYS A 178 -7.76 -2.07 27.20
N GLU A 179 -9.02 -1.82 27.54
CA GLU A 179 -10.16 -1.89 26.63
C GLU A 179 -10.01 -0.97 25.42
N ILE A 180 -9.35 0.18 25.59
CA ILE A 180 -9.10 1.16 24.53
C ILE A 180 -8.17 0.58 23.44
N MET A 181 -7.34 -0.41 23.76
CA MET A 181 -6.47 -1.07 22.77
C MET A 181 -7.25 -1.90 21.76
N SER A 182 -8.45 -2.38 22.11
CA SER A 182 -9.31 -3.16 21.22
C SER A 182 -9.86 -2.35 20.05
N ARG A 183 -9.85 -1.01 20.15
CA ARG A 183 -10.40 -0.07 19.15
C ARG A 183 -11.91 -0.26 18.91
N ASN A 184 -12.63 -0.81 19.88
CA ASN A 184 -14.06 -1.06 19.80
C ASN A 184 -14.91 0.11 20.31
N ASP A 185 -14.35 1.02 21.10
CA ASP A 185 -15.03 2.21 21.60
C ASP A 185 -14.69 3.44 20.76
N TYR A 186 -15.71 4.26 20.48
CA TYR A 186 -15.56 5.52 19.75
C TYR A 186 -15.09 6.64 20.67
N GLY A 187 -14.30 7.55 20.11
CA GLY A 187 -13.90 8.80 20.77
C GLY A 187 -12.50 8.77 21.36
N HIS A 188 -11.69 7.80 20.95
CA HIS A 188 -10.27 7.76 21.25
C HIS A 188 -9.50 8.20 20.02
N TRP A 189 -8.69 9.25 20.15
CA TRP A 189 -8.02 9.90 19.03
C TRP A 189 -6.51 9.73 19.13
N GLU A 190 -5.85 9.65 17.98
CA GLU A 190 -4.40 9.76 17.82
C GLU A 190 -4.11 11.14 17.20
N MET A 191 -3.18 11.91 17.78
CA MET A 191 -2.79 13.22 17.26
C MET A 191 -1.34 13.18 16.74
N ASP A 192 -1.08 13.82 15.61
CA ASP A 192 0.22 13.85 14.94
C ASP A 192 0.45 15.17 14.19
N THR A 193 1.72 15.47 13.89
CA THR A 193 2.07 16.60 13.02
C THR A 193 2.69 16.16 11.70
N VAL A 194 2.19 16.72 10.60
CA VAL A 194 2.74 16.52 9.25
C VAL A 194 3.47 17.79 8.82
N VAL A 195 4.81 17.72 8.80
CA VAL A 195 5.66 18.86 8.44
C VAL A 195 5.91 18.91 6.92
N GLY A 196 5.98 20.13 6.37
CA GLY A 196 6.33 20.44 4.98
C GLY A 196 7.82 20.35 4.64
N CYS A 197 8.29 21.29 3.82
CA CYS A 197 9.70 21.42 3.44
C CYS A 197 10.59 21.84 4.61
N GLN A 198 11.82 21.34 4.64
CA GLN A 198 12.83 21.81 5.61
C GLN A 198 13.42 23.13 5.10
N GLY A 199 13.37 24.18 5.93
CA GLY A 199 13.93 25.50 5.60
C GLY A 199 12.99 26.44 4.84
N GLY A 200 11.74 26.04 4.55
CA GLY A 200 10.69 26.94 4.05
C GLY A 200 9.81 27.47 5.19
N ASN A 201 8.55 27.77 4.90
CA ASN A 201 7.62 28.26 5.92
C ASN A 201 7.42 27.22 7.04
N LYS A 202 7.14 27.70 8.25
CA LYS A 202 6.98 26.86 9.46
C LYS A 202 5.63 26.15 9.50
N ASP A 203 4.73 26.49 8.60
CA ASP A 203 3.41 25.91 8.46
C ASP A 203 3.48 24.38 8.43
N CYS A 204 2.63 23.76 9.23
CA CYS A 204 2.47 22.32 9.27
C CYS A 204 1.00 21.95 9.44
N LEU A 205 0.70 20.66 9.31
CA LEU A 205 -0.65 20.15 9.53
C LEU A 205 -0.70 19.42 10.86
N LEU A 206 -1.71 19.74 11.67
CA LEU A 206 -2.11 18.94 12.81
C LEU A 206 -3.18 17.96 12.35
N VAL A 207 -2.96 16.66 12.59
CA VAL A 207 -3.89 15.61 12.20
C VAL A 207 -4.43 14.93 13.45
N LEU A 208 -5.74 14.74 13.50
CA LEU A 208 -6.47 14.04 14.55
C LEU A 208 -7.22 12.87 13.92
N THR A 209 -6.88 11.66 14.34
CA THR A 209 -7.37 10.40 13.80
C THR A 209 -8.19 9.65 14.83
N GLU A 210 -9.44 9.32 14.54
CA GLU A 210 -10.28 8.51 15.43
C GLU A 210 -9.92 7.02 15.33
N ARG A 211 -9.79 6.33 16.47
CA ARG A 211 -9.20 5.00 16.53
C ARG A 211 -10.13 3.86 16.12
N LYS A 212 -11.45 4.04 16.09
CA LYS A 212 -12.41 3.01 15.63
C LYS A 212 -12.70 3.15 14.13
N THR A 213 -13.22 4.32 13.75
CA THR A 213 -13.75 4.72 12.44
C THR A 213 -12.68 5.25 11.48
N ARG A 214 -11.48 5.63 11.97
CA ARG A 214 -10.43 6.30 11.17
C ARG A 214 -10.89 7.63 10.56
N PHE A 215 -11.86 8.29 11.20
CA PHE A 215 -12.26 9.63 10.81
C PHE A 215 -11.12 10.60 11.09
N GLU A 216 -10.84 11.47 10.12
CA GLU A 216 -9.73 12.39 10.16
C GLU A 216 -10.20 13.82 10.26
N TYR A 217 -9.49 14.55 11.11
CA TYR A 217 -9.45 16.00 11.08
C TYR A 217 -8.06 16.48 10.70
N ILE A 218 -8.01 17.45 9.78
CA ILE A 218 -6.75 18.06 9.30
C ILE A 218 -6.86 19.57 9.51
N PHE A 219 -5.93 20.12 10.28
CA PHE A 219 -5.87 21.56 10.57
C PHE A 219 -4.53 22.13 10.12
N LYS A 220 -4.55 23.29 9.46
CA LYS A 220 -3.33 24.06 9.20
C LYS A 220 -2.92 24.80 10.46
N ILE A 221 -1.66 24.68 10.84
CA ILE A 221 -1.07 25.45 11.95
C ILE A 221 0.17 26.21 11.46
N PRO A 222 0.41 27.44 11.95
CA PRO A 222 1.49 28.30 11.45
C PRO A 222 2.88 27.80 11.84
N ASP A 223 2.96 27.01 12.91
CA ASP A 223 4.19 26.43 13.39
C ASP A 223 3.92 25.22 14.27
N LYS A 224 5.01 24.50 14.56
CA LYS A 224 5.03 23.31 15.42
C LYS A 224 5.12 23.67 16.92
N SER A 225 4.54 24.80 17.36
CA SER A 225 4.51 25.18 18.78
C SER A 225 3.33 24.57 19.54
N GLN A 226 3.49 24.43 20.85
CA GLN A 226 2.44 23.98 21.76
C GLN A 226 1.23 24.92 21.74
N LEU A 227 1.48 26.23 21.66
CA LEU A 227 0.42 27.25 21.59
C LEU A 227 -0.47 27.05 20.36
N SER A 228 0.14 26.78 19.20
CA SER A 228 -0.59 26.52 17.95
C SER A 228 -1.47 25.27 18.05
N VAL A 229 -0.97 24.21 18.67
CA VAL A 229 -1.75 22.97 18.91
C VAL A 229 -2.93 23.22 19.85
N VAL A 230 -2.69 23.89 20.98
CA VAL A 230 -3.75 24.19 21.97
C VAL A 230 -4.84 25.08 21.36
N ARG A 231 -4.47 26.07 20.54
CA ARG A 231 -5.45 26.92 19.83
C ARG A 231 -6.37 26.13 18.90
N VAL A 232 -5.87 25.11 18.20
CA VAL A 232 -6.72 24.25 17.38
C VAL A 232 -7.72 23.48 18.24
N LEU A 233 -7.28 22.94 19.38
CA LEU A 233 -8.17 22.27 20.31
C LEU A 233 -9.20 23.23 20.92
N ASP A 234 -8.82 24.49 21.23
CA ASP A 234 -9.73 25.54 21.71
C ASP A 234 -10.81 25.84 20.69
N ASN A 235 -10.44 26.01 19.42
CA ASN A 235 -11.39 26.23 18.33
C ASN A 235 -12.31 25.03 18.11
N LEU A 236 -11.77 23.81 18.20
CA LEU A 236 -12.56 22.59 18.05
C LEU A 236 -13.55 22.41 19.22
N GLU A 237 -13.14 22.73 20.45
CA GLU A 237 -14.03 22.75 21.61
C GLU A 237 -15.13 23.80 21.47
N HIS A 238 -14.81 25.00 20.96
CA HIS A 238 -15.82 26.03 20.66
C HIS A 238 -16.84 25.57 19.62
N ALA A 239 -16.40 24.84 18.59
CA ALA A 239 -17.29 24.34 17.54
C ALA A 239 -18.25 23.25 18.05
N TYR A 240 -17.78 22.37 18.93
CA TYR A 240 -18.59 21.27 19.48
C TYR A 240 -19.43 21.67 20.70
N GLY A 241 -18.93 22.63 21.49
CA GLY A 241 -19.37 22.85 22.86
C GLY A 241 -18.74 21.85 23.84
N TYR A 242 -18.69 22.24 25.11
CA TYR A 242 -17.97 21.51 26.16
C TYR A 242 -18.42 20.04 26.31
N GLU A 243 -19.72 19.78 26.42
CA GLU A 243 -20.24 18.42 26.63
C GLU A 243 -20.01 17.51 25.42
N ASN A 244 -20.33 17.99 24.21
CA ASN A 244 -20.15 17.22 22.99
C ASN A 244 -18.67 16.96 22.67
N PHE A 245 -17.79 17.91 23.02
CA PHE A 245 -16.35 17.70 22.85
C PHE A 245 -15.88 16.53 23.73
N ARG A 246 -16.30 16.48 24.99
CA ARG A 246 -15.90 15.40 25.92
C ARG A 246 -16.41 14.02 25.50
N THR A 247 -17.62 13.94 24.95
CA THR A 247 -18.18 12.68 24.45
C THR A 247 -17.51 12.24 23.14
N THR A 248 -17.14 13.20 22.29
CA THR A 248 -16.50 12.93 20.99
C THR A 248 -15.00 12.65 21.13
N PHE A 249 -14.29 13.35 22.01
CA PHE A 249 -12.84 13.28 22.21
C PHE A 249 -12.51 12.82 23.63
N LYS A 250 -12.93 11.60 23.99
CA LYS A 250 -12.70 11.00 25.32
C LYS A 250 -11.23 10.99 25.70
N THR A 251 -10.36 10.55 24.78
CA THR A 251 -8.90 10.55 25.01
C THR A 251 -8.13 10.91 23.75
N ILE A 252 -6.95 11.51 23.92
CA ILE A 252 -6.02 11.85 22.83
C ILE A 252 -4.65 11.22 23.12
N THR A 253 -4.11 10.49 22.14
CA THR A 253 -2.80 9.84 22.21
C THR A 253 -1.79 10.57 21.32
N MET A 254 -0.66 10.97 21.89
CA MET A 254 0.39 11.74 21.22
C MET A 254 1.75 11.05 21.35
N ASP A 255 2.74 11.47 20.54
CA ASP A 255 4.13 11.15 20.84
C ASP A 255 4.77 12.20 21.75
N ASN A 256 6.03 11.96 22.13
CA ASN A 256 6.84 12.89 22.91
C ASN A 256 7.45 14.00 22.05
N GLY A 257 6.76 14.42 20.98
CA GLY A 257 7.12 15.58 20.20
C GLY A 257 7.09 16.85 21.04
N THR A 258 8.01 17.78 20.77
CA THR A 258 8.12 19.05 21.51
C THR A 258 6.85 19.90 21.41
N GLU A 259 6.09 19.74 20.33
CA GLU A 259 4.80 20.38 20.07
C GLU A 259 3.69 19.90 21.01
N PHE A 260 3.85 18.72 21.63
CA PHE A 260 2.81 18.07 22.43
C PHE A 260 3.11 18.09 23.92
N LEU A 261 4.17 18.75 24.40
CA LEU A 261 4.57 18.68 25.81
C LEU A 261 3.62 19.44 26.76
N ASP A 262 2.79 20.35 26.25
CA ASP A 262 1.80 21.07 27.06
C ASP A 262 0.55 20.21 27.33
N GLN A 263 0.70 19.17 28.16
CA GLN A 263 -0.40 18.29 28.51
C GLN A 263 -1.55 19.05 29.17
N ILE A 264 -1.24 20.04 30.02
CA ILE A 264 -2.24 20.84 30.73
C ILE A 264 -3.04 21.67 29.72
N GLY A 265 -2.39 22.29 28.74
CA GLY A 265 -3.06 23.04 27.67
C GLY A 265 -3.94 22.16 26.79
N VAL A 266 -3.50 20.92 26.50
CA VAL A 266 -4.31 19.94 25.73
C VAL A 266 -5.53 19.48 26.52
N GLU A 267 -5.40 19.28 27.84
CA GLU A 267 -6.49 18.76 28.68
C GLU A 267 -7.42 19.83 29.22
N ARG A 268 -6.96 21.05 29.55
CA ARG A 268 -7.80 22.13 30.13
C ARG A 268 -8.96 22.45 29.20
N SER A 269 -10.16 22.80 29.66
CA SER A 269 -11.20 23.37 28.80
C SER A 269 -10.96 24.87 28.55
N SER A 270 -11.24 25.36 27.34
CA SER A 270 -11.31 26.80 27.04
C SER A 270 -12.66 27.42 27.40
N LEU A 271 -13.71 26.60 27.49
CA LEU A 271 -15.08 27.02 27.79
C LEU A 271 -15.42 26.98 29.28
N VAL A 272 -14.91 25.98 30.01
CA VAL A 272 -15.25 25.75 31.43
C VAL A 272 -13.98 25.79 32.28
N PRO A 273 -13.72 26.89 33.00
CA PRO A 273 -12.52 27.01 33.83
C PRO A 273 -12.42 25.90 34.88
N GLY A 274 -11.21 25.35 35.05
CA GLY A 274 -10.92 24.33 36.07
C GLY A 274 -11.34 22.91 35.72
N VAL A 275 -11.93 22.67 34.55
CA VAL A 275 -12.34 21.33 34.10
C VAL A 275 -11.52 20.89 32.89
N GLN A 276 -11.39 19.58 32.71
CA GLN A 276 -10.69 18.99 31.56
C GLN A 276 -11.68 18.77 30.40
N ARG A 277 -11.27 19.06 29.15
CA ARG A 277 -12.02 18.72 27.93
C ARG A 277 -11.75 17.30 27.44
N THR A 278 -10.59 16.74 27.77
CA THR A 278 -10.15 15.40 27.34
C THR A 278 -9.05 14.87 28.26
N VAL A 279 -8.59 13.64 28.02
CA VAL A 279 -7.49 12.99 28.72
C VAL A 279 -6.38 12.65 27.72
N ALA A 280 -5.19 13.21 27.92
CA ALA A 280 -4.03 13.01 27.07
C ALA A 280 -3.13 11.86 27.57
N TYR A 281 -2.54 11.12 26.62
CA TYR A 281 -1.58 10.05 26.86
C TYR A 281 -0.39 10.14 25.91
N TYR A 282 0.80 9.80 26.40
CA TYR A 282 2.04 9.78 25.62
C TYR A 282 2.53 8.36 25.35
N CYS A 283 2.81 8.08 24.08
CA CYS A 283 3.45 6.84 23.66
C CYS A 283 4.88 6.72 24.17
N HIS A 284 5.37 5.48 24.25
CA HIS A 284 6.76 5.23 24.57
C HIS A 284 7.69 5.80 23.50
N PRO A 285 8.85 6.36 23.88
CA PRO A 285 9.87 6.78 22.92
C PRO A 285 10.20 5.63 21.96
N TYR A 286 10.27 5.94 20.66
CA TYR A 286 10.58 4.97 19.59
C TYR A 286 9.56 3.84 19.36
N CYS A 287 8.39 3.87 20.01
CA CYS A 287 7.32 2.88 19.82
C CYS A 287 6.23 3.39 18.85
N SER A 288 6.60 3.63 17.58
CA SER A 288 5.64 4.15 16.59
C SER A 288 4.45 3.22 16.30
N PHE A 289 4.56 1.93 16.64
CA PHE A 289 3.48 0.95 16.48
C PHE A 289 2.27 1.23 17.38
N GLU A 290 2.45 1.96 18.48
CA GLU A 290 1.38 2.35 19.41
C GLU A 290 0.39 3.34 18.77
N ARG A 291 0.83 4.02 17.70
CA ARG A 291 0.05 4.91 16.83
C ARG A 291 0.02 4.40 15.39
N GLY A 292 -0.25 3.09 15.23
CA GLY A 292 -0.23 2.44 13.91
C GLY A 292 -1.20 3.01 12.87
N SER A 293 -2.16 3.85 13.28
CA SER A 293 -3.10 4.50 12.36
C SER A 293 -2.41 5.65 11.62
N ASN A 294 -1.67 6.49 12.36
CA ASN A 294 -1.02 7.69 11.84
C ASN A 294 -0.10 7.41 10.64
N GLU A 295 0.65 6.29 10.64
CA GLU A 295 1.56 5.98 9.51
C GLU A 295 0.80 5.82 8.18
N ASN A 296 -0.34 5.12 8.21
CA ASN A 296 -1.13 4.90 6.99
C ASN A 296 -1.87 6.15 6.54
N LEU A 297 -2.27 7.00 7.48
CA LEU A 297 -3.00 8.23 7.22
C LEU A 297 -2.09 9.33 6.71
N ASN A 298 -0.91 9.47 7.31
CA ASN A 298 0.14 10.32 6.77
C ASN A 298 0.46 9.94 5.32
N LYS A 299 0.46 8.65 4.96
CA LYS A 299 0.61 8.24 3.54
C LYS A 299 -0.55 8.70 2.65
N MET A 300 -1.78 8.76 3.16
CA MET A 300 -2.94 9.28 2.42
C MET A 300 -2.82 10.79 2.19
N VAL A 301 -2.47 11.57 3.23
CA VAL A 301 -2.15 13.01 3.09
C VAL A 301 -1.05 13.22 2.04
N ARG A 302 0.00 12.38 2.07
CA ARG A 302 1.12 12.46 1.11
C ARG A 302 0.75 12.14 -0.35
N ARG A 303 -0.46 11.64 -0.64
CA ARG A 303 -0.96 11.54 -2.04
C ARG A 303 -1.36 12.90 -2.60
N HIS A 304 -1.73 13.84 -1.75
CA HIS A 304 -2.14 15.20 -2.12
C HIS A 304 -1.03 16.22 -1.85
N ILE A 305 -0.28 16.01 -0.78
CA ILE A 305 0.78 16.92 -0.32
C ILE A 305 2.12 16.18 -0.33
N PRO A 306 2.89 16.23 -1.44
CA PRO A 306 4.17 15.54 -1.53
C PRO A 306 5.11 15.92 -0.39
N LYS A 307 6.01 15.00 -0.04
CA LYS A 307 7.03 15.30 0.97
C LYS A 307 7.93 16.41 0.46
N GLY A 308 8.12 17.46 1.26
CA GLY A 308 8.91 18.62 0.89
C GLY A 308 8.13 19.68 0.11
N ALA A 309 6.82 19.53 -0.07
CA ALA A 309 5.96 20.65 -0.45
C ALA A 309 5.85 21.65 0.72
N ASP A 310 5.78 22.94 0.39
CA ASP A 310 5.51 23.98 1.37
C ASP A 310 4.02 23.97 1.71
N ILE A 311 3.69 23.77 2.99
CA ILE A 311 2.29 23.70 3.47
C ILE A 311 1.61 25.06 3.36
N ALA A 312 2.39 26.15 3.34
CA ALA A 312 1.85 27.50 3.19
C ALA A 312 1.04 27.66 1.89
N ASN A 313 1.41 26.94 0.83
CA ASN A 313 0.77 27.01 -0.48
C ASN A 313 -0.60 26.33 -0.56
N TYR A 314 -1.02 25.58 0.47
CA TYR A 314 -2.32 24.92 0.50
C TYR A 314 -3.31 25.79 1.28
N SER A 315 -4.45 26.11 0.65
CA SER A 315 -5.53 26.87 1.29
C SER A 315 -6.31 26.01 2.30
N GLU A 316 -7.19 26.62 3.07
CA GLU A 316 -8.11 25.85 3.93
C GLU A 316 -9.07 24.98 3.10
N GLU A 317 -9.53 25.48 1.95
CA GLU A 317 -10.37 24.74 1.00
C GLU A 317 -9.65 23.50 0.44
N ASP A 318 -8.35 23.61 0.11
CA ASP A 318 -7.55 22.47 -0.32
C ASP A 318 -7.48 21.39 0.76
N LEU A 319 -7.34 21.81 2.02
CA LEU A 319 -7.24 20.89 3.16
C LEU A 319 -8.59 20.24 3.49
N GLU A 320 -9.68 20.98 3.38
CA GLU A 320 -11.04 20.45 3.51
C GLU A 320 -11.31 19.40 2.42
N TYR A 321 -10.94 19.70 1.16
CA TYR A 321 -11.03 18.72 0.07
C TYR A 321 -10.23 17.44 0.38
N ILE A 322 -9.00 17.56 0.90
CA ILE A 322 -8.17 16.41 1.26
C ILE A 322 -8.80 15.62 2.42
N GLN A 323 -9.33 16.32 3.43
CA GLN A 323 -10.00 15.71 4.58
C GLN A 323 -11.24 14.92 4.13
N ASP A 324 -12.09 15.53 3.30
CA ASP A 324 -13.29 14.88 2.77
C ASP A 324 -12.92 13.67 1.90
N TRP A 325 -11.93 13.84 1.01
CA TRP A 325 -11.41 12.73 0.22
C TRP A 325 -10.92 11.57 1.09
N MET A 326 -10.21 11.85 2.19
CA MET A 326 -9.74 10.83 3.13
C MET A 326 -10.89 10.15 3.87
N ASN A 327 -11.89 10.92 4.27
CA ASN A 327 -13.04 10.42 5.03
C ASN A 327 -14.03 9.65 4.16
N ASP A 328 -14.10 9.94 2.86
CA ASP A 328 -14.95 9.25 1.87
C ASP A 328 -14.23 8.11 1.14
N TYR A 329 -12.93 7.97 1.37
CA TYR A 329 -12.12 6.91 0.76
C TYR A 329 -12.62 5.51 1.17
N PRO A 330 -12.93 4.61 0.21
CA PRO A 330 -13.34 3.23 0.53
C PRO A 330 -12.22 2.46 1.23
N ARG A 331 -12.47 1.97 2.45
CA ARG A 331 -11.45 1.28 3.26
C ARG A 331 -11.67 -0.24 3.27
N PRO A 332 -10.65 -1.05 2.90
CA PRO A 332 -10.74 -2.51 2.95
C PRO A 332 -11.05 -3.06 4.34
N MET A 333 -10.52 -2.42 5.39
CA MET A 333 -10.76 -2.84 6.78
C MET A 333 -12.22 -2.73 7.22
N PHE A 334 -13.02 -1.91 6.53
CA PHE A 334 -14.46 -1.74 6.78
C PHE A 334 -15.30 -2.37 5.67
N GLY A 335 -14.73 -3.33 4.92
CA GLY A 335 -15.45 -4.01 3.84
C GLY A 335 -15.85 -3.11 2.67
N GLY A 336 -15.26 -1.91 2.55
CA GLY A 336 -15.58 -0.92 1.52
C GLY A 336 -16.31 0.32 2.02
N LEU A 337 -16.75 0.35 3.28
CA LEU A 337 -17.28 1.57 3.90
C LEU A 337 -16.17 2.62 4.09
N SER A 338 -16.57 3.88 4.01
CA SER A 338 -15.69 5.02 4.28
C SER A 338 -15.63 5.33 5.77
N SER A 339 -14.68 6.17 6.19
CA SER A 339 -14.60 6.61 7.58
C SER A 339 -15.78 7.50 7.98
N ARG A 340 -16.32 8.28 7.04
CA ARG A 340 -17.53 9.07 7.24
C ARG A 340 -18.73 8.16 7.55
N GLU A 341 -18.93 7.12 6.74
CA GLU A 341 -20.03 6.17 6.94
C GLU A 341 -19.89 5.40 8.25
N MET A 342 -18.67 4.95 8.58
CA MET A 342 -18.41 4.29 9.86
C MET A 342 -18.70 5.23 11.04
N ARG A 343 -18.36 6.51 10.92
CA ARG A 343 -18.67 7.51 11.96
C ARG A 343 -20.17 7.75 12.08
N GLU A 344 -20.89 7.86 10.97
CA GLU A 344 -22.34 8.01 10.97
C GLU A 344 -23.03 6.82 11.65
N GLN A 345 -22.56 5.58 11.42
CA GLN A 345 -23.09 4.39 12.08
C GLN A 345 -22.83 4.36 13.59
N GLU A 346 -21.76 4.98 14.07
CA GLU A 346 -21.43 5.06 15.50
C GLU A 346 -22.15 6.19 16.23
N LEU A 347 -22.58 7.22 15.50
CA LEU A 347 -23.28 8.39 16.04
C LEU A 347 -24.80 8.35 15.84
N ALA A 348 -25.30 7.39 15.05
CA ALA A 348 -26.72 7.08 14.89
C ALA A 348 -27.22 6.21 16.05
#